data_AF-A0A6V7VN24-F1
#
_entry.id   AF-A0A6V7VN24-F1
#
_cell.length_a   1.000
_cell.length_b   1.000
_cell.length_c   1.000
_cell.angle_alpha   90.00
_cell.angle_beta   90.00
_cell.angle_gamma   90.00
#
_symmetry.space_group_name_H-M   'P 1'
#
loop_
_entity.id
_entity.type
_entity.pdbx_description
1 polymer ?
#
loop_
_entity_poly.entity_id
_entity_poly.type
_entity_poly.pdbx_seq_one_letter_code
_entity_poly.pdbx_strand_id
1 'polypeptide(L)'
;MYKKYLNNKSNTKNNYTLNERYRQLENVYTGKQLAPSFFFHFINILSGCISAATMTYLNLSNEMINNILSIILVIFAICKLGIEITVITFHPILNKNLNKIITAIINFIKCGRSSRVDVQRQTVITSQQIVAASKEQDLHFEMLKLSWE
;
A
#
# COMPACT_ATOMS: atom_id res chain seq x y z
N MET A 1 2.75 -6.79 27.62
CA MET A 1 4.09 -6.90 26.97
C MET A 1 4.44 -5.75 26.01
N TYR A 2 3.65 -4.66 25.93
CA TYR A 2 3.92 -3.50 25.06
C TYR A 2 4.57 -2.30 25.78
N LYS A 3 4.56 -2.27 27.12
CA LYS A 3 5.10 -1.15 27.93
C LYS A 3 6.64 -1.11 28.02
N LYS A 4 7.35 -2.18 27.63
CA LYS A 4 8.81 -2.29 27.82
C LYS A 4 9.65 -1.66 26.71
N TYR A 5 9.04 -1.23 25.60
CA TYR A 5 9.76 -0.56 24.50
C TYR A 5 9.75 0.97 24.57
N LEU A 6 8.98 1.57 25.49
CA LEU A 6 8.91 3.03 25.65
C LEU A 6 10.02 3.59 26.56
N ASN A 7 10.76 2.76 27.28
CA ASN A 7 11.67 3.21 28.35
C ASN A 7 13.16 3.24 27.97
N ASN A 8 13.51 3.01 26.70
CA ASN A 8 14.90 2.89 26.24
C ASN A 8 15.35 4.00 25.26
N LYS A 9 14.73 5.18 25.30
CA LYS A 9 15.08 6.28 24.39
C LYS A 9 15.31 7.62 25.07
N SER A 10 15.90 7.60 26.27
CA SER A 10 16.28 8.80 27.02
C SER A 10 17.79 9.10 26.97
N ASN A 11 18.48 8.82 25.87
CA ASN A 11 19.91 9.20 25.77
C ASN A 11 20.47 9.45 24.35
N THR A 12 19.66 9.99 23.44
CA THR A 12 20.20 10.63 22.24
C THR A 12 19.62 12.03 22.10
N LYS A 13 20.49 13.03 22.30
CA LYS A 13 20.31 14.45 21.96
C LYS A 13 20.14 14.63 20.45
N ASN A 14 19.11 14.04 19.87
CA ASN A 14 18.70 14.32 18.50
C ASN A 14 17.38 15.07 18.59
N ASN A 15 17.49 16.39 18.70
CA ASN A 15 16.40 17.36 18.53
C ASN A 15 15.90 17.34 17.08
N TYR A 16 15.45 16.19 16.60
CA TYR A 16 14.63 16.18 15.41
C TYR A 16 13.31 16.80 15.80
N THR A 17 13.02 17.95 15.20
CA THR A 17 11.72 18.61 15.36
C THR A 17 10.63 17.62 14.97
N LEU A 18 9.50 17.66 15.67
CA LEU A 18 8.39 16.70 15.50
C LEU A 18 7.99 16.55 14.02
N ASN A 19 8.13 17.64 13.26
CA ASN A 19 7.92 17.74 11.82
C ASN A 19 8.88 16.87 10.98
N GLU A 20 10.16 16.76 11.36
CA GLU A 20 11.14 15.92 10.65
C GLU A 20 10.83 14.43 10.79
N ARG A 21 10.32 14.01 11.96
CA ARG A 21 9.89 12.61 12.17
C ARG A 21 8.69 12.26 11.30
N TYR A 22 7.73 13.18 11.14
CA TYR A 22 6.60 13.00 10.23
C TYR A 22 7.04 12.89 8.77
N ARG A 23 7.92 13.78 8.30
CA ARG A 23 8.46 13.71 6.93
C ARG A 23 9.23 12.41 6.66
N GLN A 24 10.02 11.95 7.63
CA GLN A 24 10.72 10.67 7.50
C GLN A 24 9.76 9.48 7.43
N LEU A 25 8.70 9.47 8.25
CA LEU A 25 7.68 8.45 8.19
C LEU A 25 6.95 8.46 6.84
N GLU A 26 6.53 9.63 6.37
CA GLU A 26 5.88 9.81 5.07
C GLU A 26 6.77 9.28 3.93
N ASN A 27 8.06 9.60 3.93
CA ASN A 27 9.01 9.08 2.94
C ASN A 27 9.13 7.55 3.00
N VAL A 28 9.11 6.95 4.18
CA VAL A 28 9.13 5.48 4.33
C VAL A 28 7.85 4.86 3.78
N TYR A 29 6.68 5.47 4.02
CA TYR A 29 5.42 5.01 3.47
C TYR A 29 5.39 5.11 1.95
N THR A 30 5.79 6.26 1.40
CA THR A 30 5.91 6.48 -0.04
C THR A 30 6.91 5.51 -0.68
N GLY A 31 8.07 5.29 -0.03
CA GLY A 31 9.06 4.32 -0.49
C GLY A 31 8.50 2.89 -0.53
N LYS A 32 7.76 2.46 0.50
CA LYS A 32 7.09 1.15 0.53
C LYS A 32 6.01 1.02 -0.55
N GLN A 33 5.34 2.12 -0.90
CA GLN A 33 4.33 2.13 -1.96
C GLN A 33 4.96 2.06 -3.36
N LEU A 34 6.09 2.72 -3.57
CA LEU A 34 6.77 2.77 -4.87
C LEU A 34 7.61 1.54 -5.16
N ALA A 35 8.19 0.89 -4.15
CA ALA A 35 9.11 -0.23 -4.34
C ALA A 35 8.52 -1.40 -5.19
N PRO A 36 7.27 -1.84 -4.97
CA PRO A 36 6.67 -2.89 -5.81
C PRO A 36 6.47 -2.45 -7.26
N SER A 37 6.00 -1.22 -7.49
CA SER A 37 5.81 -0.70 -8.85
C SER A 37 7.16 -0.51 -9.57
N PHE A 38 8.19 -0.07 -8.85
CA PHE A 38 9.55 0.00 -9.35
C PHE A 38 10.07 -1.38 -9.76
N PHE A 39 9.82 -2.41 -8.96
CA PHE A 39 10.21 -3.79 -9.28
C PHE A 39 9.55 -4.30 -10.57
N PHE A 40 8.24 -4.10 -10.76
CA PHE A 40 7.57 -4.46 -12.01
C PHE A 40 8.10 -3.67 -13.21
N HIS A 41 8.36 -2.38 -13.04
CA HIS A 41 8.94 -1.56 -14.10
C HIS A 41 10.35 -2.02 -14.48
N PHE A 42 11.16 -2.38 -13.49
CA PHE A 42 12.50 -2.93 -13.69
C PHE A 42 12.46 -4.25 -14.47
N ILE A 43 11.60 -5.20 -14.09
CA ILE A 43 11.40 -6.46 -14.83
C ILE A 43 10.98 -6.17 -16.27
N ASN A 44 10.07 -5.23 -16.47
CA ASN A 44 9.58 -4.83 -17.79
C ASN A 44 10.71 -4.29 -18.69
N ILE A 45 11.58 -3.43 -18.18
CA ILE A 45 12.72 -2.94 -18.96
C ILE A 45 13.71 -4.07 -19.23
N LEU A 46 14.03 -4.86 -18.21
CA LEU A 46 14.99 -5.95 -18.30
C LEU A 46 14.58 -7.00 -19.34
N SER A 47 13.29 -7.39 -19.37
CA SER A 47 12.78 -8.33 -20.38
C SER A 47 12.94 -7.78 -21.80
N GLY A 48 12.62 -6.50 -22.01
CA GLY A 48 12.83 -5.83 -23.29
C GLY A 48 14.30 -5.84 -23.73
N CYS A 49 15.22 -5.54 -22.82
CA CYS A 49 16.67 -5.56 -23.10
C CYS A 49 17.18 -6.96 -23.45
N ILE A 50 16.79 -7.99 -22.68
CA ILE A 50 17.19 -9.38 -22.94
C ILE A 50 16.68 -9.82 -24.31
N SER A 51 15.43 -9.52 -24.64
CA SER A 51 14.84 -9.88 -25.92
C SER A 51 15.49 -9.16 -27.10
N ALA A 52 15.77 -7.86 -26.97
CA ALA A 52 16.48 -7.11 -28.00
C ALA A 52 17.89 -7.68 -28.25
N ALA A 53 18.63 -8.02 -27.19
CA ALA A 53 19.92 -8.68 -27.30
C ALA A 53 19.79 -10.05 -27.98
N THR A 54 18.79 -10.84 -27.58
CA THR A 54 18.52 -12.16 -28.17
C THR A 54 18.26 -12.06 -29.68
N MET A 55 17.41 -11.11 -30.11
CA MET A 55 17.10 -10.90 -31.53
C MET A 55 18.27 -10.36 -32.34
N THR A 56 19.19 -9.61 -31.71
CA THR A 56 20.33 -8.98 -32.40
C THR A 56 21.49 -9.97 -32.55
N TYR A 57 21.77 -10.77 -31.52
CA TYR A 57 22.96 -11.63 -31.48
C TYR A 57 22.69 -13.08 -31.89
N LEU A 58 21.44 -13.55 -31.81
CA LEU A 58 21.08 -14.88 -32.28
C LEU A 58 20.44 -14.77 -33.67
N ASN A 59 20.95 -15.57 -34.61
CA ASN A 59 20.38 -15.68 -35.94
C ASN A 59 19.11 -16.55 -35.91
N LEU A 60 18.06 -16.02 -35.27
CA LEU A 60 16.79 -16.72 -35.05
C LEU A 60 15.96 -16.75 -36.33
N SER A 61 15.17 -17.81 -36.49
CA SER A 61 14.14 -17.84 -37.53
C SER A 61 13.02 -16.84 -37.23
N ASN A 62 12.33 -16.38 -38.28
CA ASN A 62 11.19 -15.47 -38.14
C ASN A 62 10.09 -16.00 -37.21
N GLU A 63 9.87 -17.32 -37.19
CA GLU A 63 8.90 -17.96 -36.30
C GLU A 63 9.32 -17.83 -34.82
N MET A 64 10.60 -18.06 -34.52
CA MET A 64 11.12 -17.88 -33.15
C MET A 64 11.04 -16.42 -32.71
N ILE A 65 11.32 -15.47 -33.61
CA ILE A 65 11.16 -14.04 -33.33
C ILE A 65 9.72 -13.69 -32.97
N ASN A 66 8.74 -14.16 -33.75
CA ASN A 66 7.32 -13.90 -33.49
C ASN A 66 6.86 -14.49 -32.14
N ASN A 67 7.35 -15.68 -31.79
CA ASN A 67 7.07 -16.30 -30.51
C ASN A 67 7.67 -15.49 -29.34
N ILE A 68 8.93 -15.05 -29.47
CA ILE A 68 9.60 -14.20 -28.49
C ILE A 68 8.84 -12.87 -28.30
N LEU A 69 8.45 -12.21 -29.39
CA LEU A 69 7.66 -10.97 -29.35
C LEU A 69 6.32 -11.17 -28.65
N SER A 70 5.62 -12.28 -28.93
CA SER A 70 4.36 -12.60 -28.28
C SER A 70 4.52 -12.79 -26.77
N ILE A 71 5.57 -13.48 -26.34
CA ILE A 71 5.90 -13.67 -24.91
C ILE A 71 6.20 -12.33 -24.23
N ILE A 72 6.98 -11.45 -24.87
CA ILE A 72 7.31 -10.13 -24.32
C ILE A 72 6.06 -9.29 -24.14
N LEU A 73 5.15 -9.28 -25.12
CA LEU A 73 3.89 -8.55 -25.03
C LEU A 73 3.05 -9.02 -23.84
N VAL A 74 3.00 -10.33 -23.60
CA VAL A 74 2.32 -10.89 -22.43
C VAL A 74 3.01 -10.45 -21.13
N ILE A 75 4.35 -10.51 -21.06
CA ILE A 75 5.11 -10.02 -19.90
C ILE A 75 4.84 -8.53 -19.64
N PHE A 76 4.80 -7.71 -20.70
CA PHE A 76 4.47 -6.28 -20.59
C PHE A 76 3.07 -6.05 -20.04
N ALA A 77 2.08 -6.78 -20.54
CA ALA A 77 0.72 -6.71 -20.04
C ALA A 77 0.64 -7.08 -18.55
N ILE A 78 1.32 -8.17 -18.14
CA ILE A 78 1.38 -8.61 -16.74
C ILE A 78 2.07 -7.57 -15.86
N CYS A 79 3.19 -6.99 -16.31
CA CYS A 79 3.89 -5.96 -15.54
C CYS A 79 3.06 -4.70 -15.37
N LYS A 80 2.35 -4.26 -16.43
CA LYS A 80 1.44 -3.10 -16.36
C LYS A 80 0.30 -3.35 -15.38
N LEU A 81 -0.34 -4.51 -15.47
CA LEU A 81 -1.38 -4.92 -14.53
C LEU A 81 -0.85 -5.03 -13.09
N GLY A 82 0.37 -5.56 -12.90
CA GLY A 82 1.04 -5.62 -11.60
C GLY A 82 1.31 -4.23 -11.01
N ILE A 83 1.71 -3.25 -11.83
CA ILE A 83 1.88 -1.86 -11.40
C ILE A 83 0.55 -1.29 -10.91
N GLU A 84 -0.54 -1.47 -11.65
CA GLU A 84 -1.86 -0.97 -11.23
C GLU A 84 -2.32 -1.62 -9.92
N ILE A 85 -2.21 -2.96 -9.81
CA ILE A 85 -2.57 -3.69 -8.59
C ILE A 85 -1.75 -3.22 -7.39
N THR A 86 -0.45 -3.01 -7.56
CA THR A 86 0.42 -2.53 -6.48
C THR A 86 0.05 -1.12 -6.05
N VAL A 87 -0.19 -0.20 -6.99
CA VAL A 87 -0.65 1.16 -6.68
C VAL A 87 -1.96 1.11 -5.89
N ILE A 88 -2.93 0.29 -6.31
CA ILE A 88 -4.22 0.19 -5.63
C ILE A 88 -4.08 -0.40 -4.22
N THR A 89 -3.26 -1.45 -4.06
CA THR A 89 -3.14 -2.19 -2.80
C THR A 89 -2.35 -1.41 -1.75
N PHE A 90 -1.27 -0.75 -2.16
CA PHE A 90 -0.38 -0.01 -1.25
C PHE A 90 -0.84 1.43 -1.00
N HIS A 91 -1.73 1.98 -1.83
CA HIS A 91 -2.31 3.30 -1.58
C HIS A 91 -3.45 3.20 -0.54
N PRO A 92 -3.35 3.87 0.62
CA PRO A 92 -4.29 3.67 1.74
C PRO A 92 -5.74 4.03 1.40
N ILE A 93 -5.96 5.10 0.62
CA ILE A 93 -7.30 5.52 0.20
C ILE A 93 -7.91 4.53 -0.82
N LEU A 94 -7.15 4.13 -1.84
CA LEU A 94 -7.61 3.19 -2.86
C LEU A 94 -7.91 1.82 -2.28
N ASN A 95 -7.03 1.31 -1.41
CA ASN A 95 -7.23 0.03 -0.72
C ASN A 95 -8.50 0.04 0.14
N LYS A 96 -8.77 1.12 0.89
CA LYS A 96 -10.04 1.27 1.63
C LYS A 96 -11.26 1.21 0.70
N ASN A 97 -11.20 1.86 -0.45
CA ASN A 97 -12.31 1.85 -1.42
C ASN A 97 -12.48 0.47 -2.07
N LEU A 98 -11.39 -0.20 -2.44
CA LEU A 98 -11.41 -1.55 -3.00
C LEU A 98 -11.99 -2.55 -2.01
N ASN A 99 -11.62 -2.49 -0.73
CA ASN A 99 -12.21 -3.37 0.30
C ASN A 99 -13.72 -3.15 0.48
N LYS A 100 -14.21 -1.91 0.35
CA LYS A 100 -15.65 -1.63 0.36
C LYS A 100 -16.36 -2.28 -0.84
N ILE A 101 -15.78 -2.16 -2.03
CA ILE A 101 -16.32 -2.77 -3.26
C ILE A 101 -16.33 -4.30 -3.13
N ILE A 102 -15.21 -4.90 -2.69
CA ILE A 102 -15.12 -6.36 -2.48
C ILE A 102 -16.15 -6.82 -1.45
N THR A 103 -16.31 -6.10 -0.34
CA THR A 103 -17.31 -6.45 0.68
C THR A 103 -18.73 -6.35 0.12
N ALA A 104 -19.02 -5.33 -0.68
CA ALA A 104 -20.32 -5.18 -1.35
C ALA A 104 -20.58 -6.33 -2.34
N ILE A 105 -19.59 -6.71 -3.15
CA ILE A 105 -19.68 -7.84 -4.08
C ILE A 105 -19.89 -9.16 -3.33
N ILE A 106 -19.12 -9.40 -2.27
CA ILE A 106 -19.26 -10.60 -1.43
C ILE A 106 -20.66 -10.66 -0.82
N ASN A 107 -21.18 -9.54 -0.31
CA ASN A 107 -22.51 -9.47 0.26
C ASN A 107 -23.60 -9.65 -0.81
N PHE A 108 -23.41 -9.11 -2.00
CA PHE A 108 -24.29 -9.30 -3.15
C PHE A 108 -24.35 -10.78 -3.59
N ILE A 109 -23.20 -11.46 -3.67
CA ILE A 109 -23.14 -12.90 -3.97
C ILE A 109 -23.74 -13.73 -2.83
N LYS A 110 -23.56 -13.29 -1.58
CA LYS A 110 -24.14 -13.93 -0.39
C LYS A 110 -25.63 -13.63 -0.20
N CYS A 111 -26.27 -12.76 -0.98
CA CYS A 111 -27.71 -12.47 -0.90
C CYS A 111 -28.65 -13.67 -1.19
N GLY A 112 -28.12 -14.88 -1.43
CA GLY A 112 -28.87 -16.13 -1.33
C GLY A 112 -29.01 -16.70 0.10
N ARG A 113 -28.33 -16.14 1.11
CA ARG A 113 -28.47 -16.53 2.52
C ARG A 113 -28.72 -15.30 3.38
N SER A 114 -30.00 -15.11 3.71
CA SER A 114 -30.45 -14.21 4.78
C SER A 114 -29.58 -14.39 6.02
N SER A 115 -28.84 -13.35 6.39
CA SER A 115 -28.16 -13.28 7.67
C SER A 115 -28.52 -11.96 8.32
N ARG A 116 -29.65 -11.98 9.03
CA ARG A 116 -29.92 -11.10 10.17
C ARG A 116 -28.85 -11.37 11.22
N VAL A 117 -27.78 -10.58 11.25
CA VAL A 117 -26.83 -10.58 12.37
C VAL A 117 -26.38 -9.15 12.65
N ASP A 118 -26.80 -8.67 13.83
CA ASP A 118 -26.12 -7.69 14.70
C ASP A 118 -25.89 -6.24 14.24
N VAL A 119 -26.99 -5.52 13.98
CA VAL A 119 -26.98 -4.04 13.95
C VAL A 119 -26.80 -3.42 15.36
N GLN A 120 -27.01 -4.18 16.46
CA GLN A 120 -26.90 -3.65 17.82
C GLN A 120 -25.49 -3.69 18.44
N ARG A 121 -24.56 -4.52 17.93
CA ARG A 121 -23.22 -4.64 18.53
C ARG A 121 -22.21 -3.62 18.00
N GLN A 122 -22.46 -3.07 16.80
CA GLN A 122 -21.53 -2.20 16.10
C GLN A 122 -21.66 -0.72 16.51
N THR A 123 -22.84 -0.27 16.95
CA THR A 123 -23.08 1.08 17.45
C THR A 123 -22.36 1.36 18.78
N VAL A 124 -22.19 0.36 19.64
CA VAL A 124 -21.53 0.51 20.96
C VAL A 124 -20.00 0.55 20.84
N ILE A 125 -19.41 -0.21 19.92
CA ILE A 125 -17.95 -0.21 19.71
C ILE A 125 -17.50 1.06 18.98
N THR A 126 -18.29 1.53 18.01
CA THR A 126 -17.98 2.75 17.24
C THR A 126 -18.06 4.00 18.13
N SER A 127 -19.03 4.07 19.04
CA SER A 127 -19.14 5.19 19.98
C SER A 127 -18.00 5.23 21.00
N GLN A 128 -17.55 4.08 21.53
CA GLN A 128 -16.37 4.05 22.42
C GLN A 128 -15.05 4.38 21.71
N GLN A 129 -14.88 3.96 20.44
CA GLN A 129 -13.68 4.29 19.66
C GLN A 129 -13.65 5.76 19.22
N ILE A 130 -14.80 6.37 18.90
CA ILE A 130 -14.87 7.81 18.59
C ILE A 130 -14.51 8.65 19.82
N VAL A 131 -14.98 8.27 21.02
CA VAL A 131 -14.65 8.98 22.26
C VAL A 131 -13.17 8.83 22.63
N ALA A 132 -12.57 7.65 22.39
CA ALA A 132 -11.15 7.45 22.62
C ALA A 132 -10.26 8.22 21.61
N ALA A 133 -10.64 8.24 20.33
CA ALA A 133 -9.93 8.99 19.30
C ALA A 133 -10.05 10.51 19.48
N SER A 134 -11.21 11.01 19.93
CA SER A 134 -11.42 12.41 20.31
C SER A 134 -10.48 12.82 21.43
N LYS A 135 -10.37 12.02 22.50
CA LYS A 135 -9.44 12.30 23.60
C LYS A 135 -7.98 12.33 23.16
N GLU A 136 -7.58 11.45 22.25
CA GLU A 136 -6.22 11.41 21.73
C GLU A 136 -5.92 12.60 20.81
N GLN A 137 -6.90 13.06 20.02
CA GLN A 137 -6.81 14.30 19.25
C GLN A 137 -6.77 15.56 20.14
N ASP A 138 -7.60 15.63 21.18
CA ASP A 138 -7.62 16.76 22.11
C ASP A 138 -6.28 16.88 22.86
N LEU A 139 -5.71 15.74 23.29
CA LEU A 139 -4.38 15.69 23.89
C LEU A 139 -3.29 16.12 22.89
N HIS A 140 -3.43 15.76 21.62
CA HIS A 140 -2.53 16.19 20.56
C HIS A 140 -2.60 17.70 20.31
N PHE A 141 -3.79 18.31 20.33
CA PHE A 141 -3.96 19.76 20.21
C PHE A 141 -3.46 20.51 21.45
N GLU A 142 -3.64 19.98 22.65
CA GLU A 142 -3.14 20.55 23.89
C GLU A 142 -1.59 20.56 23.92
N MET A 143 -0.96 19.46 23.49
CA MET A 143 0.50 19.41 23.33
C MET A 143 1.01 20.41 22.29
N LEU A 144 0.28 20.64 21.19
CA LEU A 144 0.64 21.65 20.21
C LEU A 144 0.54 23.07 20.78
N LYS A 145 -0.50 23.36 21.56
CA LYS A 145 -0.70 24.68 22.17
C LYS A 145 0.40 25.02 23.18
N LEU A 146 0.79 24.06 24.03
CA LEU A 146 1.89 24.21 24.98
C LEU A 146 3.26 24.38 24.32
N SER A 147 3.41 23.99 23.05
CA SER A 147 4.66 24.16 22.30
C SER A 147 4.79 25.52 21.61
N TRP A 148 3.74 26.33 21.64
CA TRP A 148 3.67 27.66 21.01
C TRP A 148 3.71 28.81 22.03
N GLU A 149 3.72 28.50 23.33
CA GLU A 149 3.97 29.42 24.44
C GLU A 149 5.42 29.27 24.94
#